data_AF-A0A5D2F7F2-F1
#
_entry.id   AF-A0A5D2F7F2-F1
#
_cell.length_a   1.000
_cell.length_b   1.000
_cell.length_c   1.000
_cell.angle_alpha   90.00
_cell.angle_beta   90.00
_cell.angle_gamma   90.00
#
_symmetry.space_group_name_H-M   'P 1'
#
loop_
_entity.id
_entity.type
_entity.pdbx_description
1 polymer ?
#
loop_
_entity_poly.entity_id
_entity_poly.type
_entity_poly.pdbx_seq_one_letter_code
_entity_poly.pdbx_strand_id
1 'polypeptide(L)'
;MLLPLFPDYSLNCVGGMEAAVMQKQMDSLQTILLSMKNTMEDFRGVVLSLARLQHDGKQLAKGSSNQMNKKQLQLRIGVKPTLTNCIDGLVLLHEIYHDEYLLKSSLVSALSALALKPKLHMGSTAAL
;
A
#
# COMPACT_ATOMS: atom_id res chain seq x y z
N MET A 1 -63.19 -31.15 9.80
CA MET A 1 -62.86 -30.15 10.84
C MET A 1 -61.76 -30.77 11.70
N LEU A 2 -60.56 -30.24 11.91
CA LEU A 2 -59.94 -28.92 11.72
C LEU A 2 -58.41 -29.13 11.57
N LEU A 3 -57.79 -28.35 10.68
CA LEU A 3 -56.37 -28.01 10.45
C LEU A 3 -55.21 -28.68 11.24
N PRO A 4 -54.09 -29.03 10.57
CA PRO A 4 -52.78 -29.01 11.19
C PRO A 4 -52.29 -27.56 11.34
N LEU A 5 -52.13 -27.12 12.59
CA LEU A 5 -51.48 -25.87 13.00
C LEU A 5 -49.96 -26.07 13.04
N PHE A 6 -49.29 -26.03 11.88
CA PHE A 6 -47.89 -25.60 11.83
C PHE A 6 -47.71 -24.86 10.50
N PRO A 7 -47.58 -23.52 10.50
CA PRO A 7 -47.21 -22.81 9.29
C PRO A 7 -45.79 -23.22 8.92
N ASP A 8 -45.60 -23.65 7.68
CA ASP A 8 -44.29 -23.74 7.06
C ASP A 8 -43.59 -22.39 7.23
N TYR A 9 -42.63 -22.32 8.17
CA TYR A 9 -41.75 -21.17 8.32
C TYR A 9 -40.75 -21.21 7.17
N SER A 10 -41.22 -20.90 5.97
CA SER A 10 -40.33 -20.65 4.85
C SER A 10 -39.44 -19.46 5.25
N LEU A 11 -38.14 -19.69 5.37
CA LEU A 11 -37.12 -18.65 5.54
C LEU A 11 -36.97 -17.77 4.27
N ASN A 12 -38.07 -17.52 3.55
CA ASN A 12 -38.15 -16.61 2.43
C ASN A 12 -38.21 -15.14 2.90
N CYS A 13 -38.24 -14.88 4.21
CA CYS A 13 -38.27 -13.55 4.82
C CYS A 13 -36.94 -12.77 4.67
N VAL A 14 -35.87 -13.44 4.22
CA VAL A 14 -34.51 -12.86 4.12
C VAL A 14 -34.08 -12.72 2.64
N GLY A 15 -35.03 -12.69 1.71
CA GLY A 15 -34.74 -12.45 0.29
C GLY A 15 -34.08 -11.08 0.10
N GLY A 16 -32.84 -11.06 -0.40
CA GLY A 16 -32.08 -9.83 -0.67
C GLY A 16 -31.15 -9.35 0.44
N MET A 17 -31.20 -9.93 1.66
CA MET A 17 -30.27 -9.56 2.73
C MET A 17 -28.84 -10.01 2.41
N GLU A 18 -28.69 -11.19 1.80
CA GLU A 18 -27.40 -11.67 1.27
C GLU A 18 -26.81 -10.68 0.26
N ALA A 19 -27.61 -10.25 -0.73
CA ALA A 19 -27.17 -9.29 -1.73
C ALA A 19 -26.79 -7.93 -1.12
N ALA A 20 -27.57 -7.42 -0.16
CA ALA A 20 -27.27 -6.18 0.53
C ALA A 20 -25.97 -6.26 1.37
N VAL A 21 -25.75 -7.38 2.06
CA VAL A 21 -24.51 -7.63 2.81
C VAL A 21 -23.32 -7.73 1.86
N MET A 22 -23.44 -8.46 0.75
CA MET A 22 -22.39 -8.57 -0.26
C MET A 22 -22.05 -7.22 -0.88
N GLN A 23 -23.05 -6.41 -1.23
CA GLN A 23 -22.82 -5.07 -1.75
C GLN A 23 -22.02 -4.22 -0.74
N LYS A 24 -22.44 -4.20 0.53
CA LYS A 24 -21.75 -3.46 1.58
C LYS A 24 -20.30 -3.93 1.79
N GLN A 25 -20.07 -5.24 1.70
CA GLN A 25 -18.72 -5.82 1.78
C GLN A 25 -17.85 -5.37 0.60
N MET A 26 -18.41 -5.36 -0.61
CA MET A 26 -17.71 -4.90 -1.81
C MET A 26 -17.38 -3.40 -1.76
N ASP A 27 -18.33 -2.56 -1.32
CA ASP A 27 -18.11 -1.11 -1.16
C ASP A 27 -17.01 -0.83 -0.11
N SER A 28 -17.03 -1.58 1.00
CA SER A 28 -16.00 -1.49 2.03
C SER A 28 -14.64 -1.92 1.51
N LEU A 29 -14.56 -3.02 0.75
CA LEU A 29 -13.32 -3.50 0.14
C LEU A 29 -12.77 -2.49 -0.87
N GLN A 30 -13.63 -1.90 -1.71
CA GLN A 30 -13.22 -0.87 -2.67
C GLN A 30 -12.64 0.37 -1.95
N THR A 31 -13.27 0.78 -0.85
CA THR A 31 -12.77 1.88 -0.01
C THR A 31 -11.40 1.57 0.59
N ILE A 32 -11.21 0.35 1.09
CA ILE A 32 -9.92 -0.10 1.64
C ILE A 32 -8.83 -0.09 0.56
N LEU A 33 -9.11 -0.67 -0.62
CA LEU A 33 -8.15 -0.71 -1.73
C LEU A 33 -7.77 0.70 -2.22
N LEU A 34 -8.74 1.61 -2.28
CA LEU A 34 -8.48 3.01 -2.62
C LEU A 34 -7.60 3.69 -1.56
N SER A 35 -7.88 3.46 -0.27
CA SER A 35 -7.05 3.97 0.82
C SER A 35 -5.62 3.42 0.74
N MET A 36 -5.46 2.11 0.50
CA MET A 36 -4.14 1.49 0.33
C MET A 36 -3.36 2.12 -0.82
N LYS A 37 -4.01 2.34 -1.97
CA LYS A 37 -3.40 3.03 -3.11
C LYS A 37 -2.91 4.43 -2.72
N ASN A 38 -3.75 5.23 -2.05
CA ASN A 38 -3.37 6.59 -1.65
C ASN A 38 -2.19 6.57 -0.67
N THR A 39 -2.21 5.68 0.32
CA THR A 39 -1.08 5.50 1.25
C THR A 39 0.21 5.10 0.51
N MET A 40 0.13 4.30 -0.56
CA MET A 40 1.30 3.96 -1.36
C MET A 40 1.85 5.15 -2.17
N GLU A 41 1.00 6.07 -2.63
CA GLU A 41 1.44 7.31 -3.28
C GLU A 41 2.15 8.23 -2.28
N ASP A 42 1.62 8.36 -1.05
CA ASP A 42 2.27 9.12 0.02
C ASP A 42 3.64 8.51 0.37
N PHE A 43 3.70 7.17 0.48
CA PHE A 43 4.95 6.46 0.75
C PHE A 43 5.97 6.64 -0.38
N ARG A 44 5.53 6.62 -1.64
CA ARG A 44 6.37 6.97 -2.80
C ARG A 44 6.97 8.37 -2.66
N GLY A 45 6.18 9.33 -2.17
CA GLY A 45 6.64 10.69 -1.88
C GLY A 45 7.79 10.74 -0.86
N VAL A 46 7.73 9.90 0.18
CA VAL A 46 8.82 9.74 1.16
C VAL A 46 10.08 9.17 0.51
N VAL A 47 9.96 8.08 -0.27
CA VAL A 47 11.09 7.45 -0.98
C VAL A 47 11.79 8.47 -1.90
N LEU A 48 11.01 9.22 -2.70
CA LEU A 48 11.55 10.26 -3.58
C LEU A 48 12.24 11.39 -2.82
N SER A 49 11.74 11.73 -1.63
CA SER A 49 12.37 12.75 -0.79
C SER A 49 13.71 12.27 -0.24
N LEU A 50 13.81 11.01 0.19
CA LEU A 50 15.08 10.39 0.59
C LEU A 50 16.08 10.33 -0.58
N ALA A 51 15.61 9.96 -1.77
CA ALA A 51 16.44 9.93 -2.98
C ALA A 51 17.07 11.31 -3.28
N ARG A 52 16.25 12.38 -3.19
CA ARG A 52 16.72 13.77 -3.36
C ARG A 52 17.74 14.15 -2.29
N LEU A 53 17.44 13.92 -1.02
CA LEU A 53 18.34 14.25 0.09
C LEU A 53 19.70 13.54 -0.03
N GLN A 54 19.69 12.26 -0.40
CA GLN A 54 20.90 11.50 -0.69
C GLN A 54 21.69 12.12 -1.83
N HIS A 55 21.03 12.43 -2.95
CA HIS A 55 21.67 12.99 -4.13
C HIS A 55 22.32 14.33 -3.79
N ASP A 56 21.57 15.23 -3.16
CA ASP A 56 22.05 16.56 -2.78
C ASP A 56 23.21 16.48 -1.79
N GLY A 57 23.12 15.58 -0.79
CA GLY A 57 24.22 15.30 0.14
C GLY A 57 25.48 14.80 -0.57
N LYS A 58 25.34 13.85 -1.51
CA LYS A 58 26.48 13.35 -2.32
C LYS A 58 27.09 14.45 -3.19
N GLN A 59 26.28 15.32 -3.79
CA GLN A 59 26.76 16.42 -4.63
C GLN A 59 27.49 17.49 -3.82
N LEU A 60 27.02 17.80 -2.62
CA LEU A 60 27.72 18.72 -1.70
C LEU A 60 29.06 18.13 -1.22
N ALA A 61 29.15 16.80 -1.08
CA ALA A 61 30.39 16.11 -0.72
C ALA A 61 31.38 15.97 -1.88
N LYS A 62 30.89 15.85 -3.13
CA LYS A 62 31.71 15.62 -4.33
C LYS A 62 31.76 16.87 -5.24
N GLY A 63 32.78 17.70 -5.04
CA GLY A 63 33.50 18.38 -6.14
C GLY A 63 32.75 19.33 -7.10
N SER A 64 31.62 19.93 -6.73
CA SER A 64 31.02 21.04 -7.51
C SER A 64 31.50 22.41 -7.00
N SER A 65 31.10 23.50 -7.67
CA SER A 65 31.41 24.89 -7.28
C SER A 65 31.09 25.23 -5.81
N ASN A 66 30.22 24.45 -5.14
CA ASN A 66 29.82 24.61 -3.74
C ASN A 66 30.32 23.47 -2.83
N GLN A 67 31.45 22.83 -3.16
CA GLN A 67 32.00 21.69 -2.43
C GLN A 67 32.26 22.01 -0.95
N MET A 68 31.85 21.09 -0.07
CA MET A 68 32.21 21.14 1.34
C MET A 68 33.68 20.80 1.56
N ASN A 69 34.36 21.61 2.36
CA ASN A 69 35.72 21.31 2.83
C ASN A 69 35.73 20.02 3.66
N LYS A 70 36.83 19.25 3.60
CA LYS A 70 37.11 18.10 4.49
C LYS A 70 36.77 18.37 5.96
N LYS A 71 37.05 19.58 6.48
CA LYS A 71 36.70 19.98 7.86
C LYS A 71 35.19 20.00 8.10
N GLN A 72 34.40 20.43 7.12
CA GLN A 72 32.95 20.47 7.22
C GLN A 72 32.35 19.06 7.05
N LEU A 73 32.94 18.22 6.18
CA LEU A 73 32.54 16.81 6.04
C LEU A 73 32.82 15.98 7.31
N GLN A 74 33.88 16.33 8.04
CA GLN A 74 34.23 15.74 9.32
C GLN A 74 33.51 16.39 10.52
N LEU A 75 32.69 17.42 10.28
CA LEU A 75 31.89 18.03 11.33
C LEU A 75 30.99 16.95 11.95
N ARG A 76 31.05 16.85 13.28
CA ARG A 76 30.18 15.93 14.02
C ARG A 76 28.78 16.51 14.08
N ILE A 77 27.81 15.69 13.72
CA ILE A 77 26.39 15.95 13.88
C ILE A 77 25.95 15.17 15.13
N GLY A 78 25.68 15.87 16.22
CA GLY A 78 25.42 15.21 17.51
C GLY A 78 26.65 14.51 18.10
N VAL A 79 26.45 13.43 18.86
CA VAL A 79 27.51 12.83 19.70
C VAL A 79 28.61 12.14 18.88
N LYS A 80 28.26 11.48 17.77
CA LYS A 80 29.17 10.53 17.11
C LYS A 80 29.25 10.63 15.57
N PRO A 81 28.16 10.74 14.79
CA PRO A 81 28.27 10.67 13.34
C PRO A 81 28.89 11.94 12.77
N THR A 82 29.74 11.78 11.75
CA THR A 82 30.14 12.89 10.89
C THR A 82 29.06 13.16 9.86
N LEU A 83 29.11 14.30 9.19
CA LEU A 83 28.22 14.56 8.06
C LEU A 83 28.35 13.49 6.96
N THR A 84 29.55 12.97 6.74
CA THR A 84 29.76 11.85 5.79
C THR A 84 28.97 10.61 6.21
N ASN A 85 29.04 10.24 7.50
CA ASN A 85 28.25 9.11 8.03
C ASN A 85 26.75 9.35 7.86
N CYS A 86 26.27 10.59 7.99
CA CYS A 86 24.88 10.93 7.77
C CYS A 86 24.47 10.76 6.29
N ILE A 87 25.31 11.20 5.35
CA ILE A 87 25.08 11.04 3.91
C ILE A 87 25.04 9.54 3.55
N ASP A 88 25.98 8.75 4.06
CA ASP A 88 26.00 7.30 3.87
C ASP A 88 24.77 6.62 4.49
N GLY A 89 24.33 7.10 5.66
CA GLY A 89 23.08 6.66 6.29
C GLY A 89 21.84 6.96 5.45
N LEU A 90 21.79 8.12 4.79
CA LEU A 90 20.71 8.45 3.85
C LEU A 90 20.68 7.52 2.64
N VAL A 91 21.85 7.08 2.17
CA VAL A 91 21.94 6.08 1.09
C VAL A 91 21.27 4.78 1.49
N LEU A 92 21.69 4.25 2.64
CA LEU A 92 21.15 3.01 3.17
C LEU A 92 19.64 3.12 3.43
N LEU A 93 19.18 4.24 4.00
CA LEU A 93 17.76 4.47 4.23
C LEU A 93 16.96 4.51 2.93
N HIS A 94 17.46 5.19 1.89
CA HIS A 94 16.78 5.21 0.60
C HIS A 94 16.68 3.80 -0.01
N GLU A 95 17.75 3.00 0.04
CA GLU A 95 17.75 1.61 -0.46
C GLU A 95 16.69 0.76 0.24
N ILE A 96 16.67 0.77 1.59
CA ILE A 96 15.70 0.02 2.38
C ILE A 96 14.26 0.45 2.04
N TYR A 97 13.99 1.76 2.04
CA TYR A 97 12.65 2.28 1.80
C TYR A 97 12.18 2.07 0.36
N HIS A 98 13.10 2.11 -0.61
CA HIS A 98 12.79 1.83 -2.00
C HIS A 98 12.34 0.37 -2.17
N ASP A 99 13.08 -0.59 -1.61
CA ASP A 99 12.74 -2.01 -1.68
C ASP A 99 11.42 -2.31 -0.95
N GLU A 100 11.21 -1.68 0.21
CA GLU A 100 9.94 -1.76 0.94
C GLU A 100 8.78 -1.21 0.10
N TYR A 101 8.97 -0.07 -0.58
CA TYR A 101 7.96 0.51 -1.46
C TYR A 101 7.61 -0.43 -2.62
N LEU A 102 8.60 -1.02 -3.28
CA LEU A 102 8.36 -1.98 -4.37
C LEU A 102 7.56 -3.18 -3.90
N LEU A 103 7.93 -3.77 -2.76
CA LEU A 103 7.25 -4.92 -2.20
C LEU A 103 5.78 -4.60 -1.87
N LYS A 104 5.54 -3.50 -1.13
CA LYS A 104 4.16 -3.12 -0.76
C LYS A 104 3.33 -2.72 -1.96
N SER A 105 3.92 -2.01 -2.92
CA SER A 105 3.24 -1.62 -4.17
C SER A 105 2.81 -2.85 -4.96
N SER A 106 3.70 -3.84 -5.10
CA SER A 106 3.39 -5.12 -5.74
C SER A 106 2.25 -5.85 -5.01
N LEU A 107 2.26 -5.86 -3.68
CA LEU A 107 1.20 -6.49 -2.89
C LEU A 107 -0.15 -5.79 -3.09
N VAL A 108 -0.20 -4.46 -2.99
CA VAL A 108 -1.43 -3.68 -3.20
C VAL A 108 -1.97 -3.87 -4.62
N SER A 109 -1.10 -3.92 -5.62
CA SER A 109 -1.47 -4.21 -7.01
C SER A 109 -2.07 -5.62 -7.15
N ALA A 110 -1.42 -6.64 -6.58
CA ALA A 110 -1.91 -8.01 -6.61
C ALA A 110 -3.25 -8.18 -5.89
N LEU A 111 -3.43 -7.58 -4.71
CA LEU A 111 -4.69 -7.59 -3.97
C LEU A 111 -5.81 -6.92 -4.76
N SER A 112 -5.54 -5.78 -5.39
CA SER A 112 -6.50 -5.08 -6.24
C SER A 112 -6.93 -5.94 -7.44
N ALA A 113 -5.97 -6.61 -8.09
CA ALA A 113 -6.26 -7.50 -9.21
C ALA A 113 -7.06 -8.74 -8.79
N LEU A 114 -6.81 -9.29 -7.60
CA LEU A 114 -7.55 -10.43 -7.07
C LEU A 114 -8.99 -10.05 -6.66
N ALA A 115 -9.18 -8.89 -6.04
CA ALA A 115 -10.48 -8.39 -5.64
C ALA A 115 -11.40 -8.07 -6.83
N LEU A 116 -10.82 -7.62 -7.95
CA LEU A 116 -11.54 -7.26 -9.17
C LEU A 116 -11.73 -8.44 -10.14
N LYS A 117 -11.18 -9.62 -9.86
CA LYS A 117 -11.43 -10.81 -10.68
C LYS A 117 -12.84 -11.32 -10.40
N PRO A 118 -13.76 -11.31 -11.39
CA PRO A 118 -14.98 -12.08 -11.24
C PRO A 118 -14.57 -13.54 -11.11
N LYS A 119 -14.96 -14.19 -10.01
CA LYS A 119 -15.03 -15.65 -10.03
C LYS A 119 -16.11 -15.98 -11.05
N LEU A 120 -15.70 -16.38 -12.26
CA LEU A 120 -16.57 -17.00 -13.24
C LEU A 120 -17.20 -18.23 -12.57
N HIS A 121 -18.29 -18.03 -11.86
CA HIS A 121 -19.22 -19.10 -11.58
C HIS A 121 -19.98 -19.32 -12.88
N MET A 122 -19.35 -20.08 -13.80
CA MET A 122 -20.05 -20.73 -14.89
C MET A 122 -20.99 -21.76 -14.26
N GLY A 123 -22.13 -21.29 -13.78
CA GLY A 123 -23.35 -22.09 -13.70
C GLY A 123 -23.74 -22.43 -15.14
N SER A 124 -23.12 -23.47 -15.68
CA SER A 124 -23.64 -24.17 -16.84
C SER A 124 -24.95 -24.83 -16.41
N THR A 125 -26.05 -24.10 -16.61
CA THR A 125 -27.38 -24.70 -16.78
C THR A 125 -27.96 -24.14 -18.06
N ALA A 126 -27.35 -24.53 -19.17
CA ALA A 126 -28.13 -24.80 -20.39
C ALA A 126 -28.68 -26.22 -20.22
N ALA A 127 -29.92 -26.33 -19.77
CA ALA A 127 -30.68 -27.57 -19.76
C ALA A 127 -31.94 -27.33 -20.61
N LEU A 128 -31.97 -28.04 -21.74
CA LEU A 128 -33.11 -28.51 -22.54
C LEU A 128 -34.34 -27.59 -22.69
#